data_AF-A0A6B3I0D2-F1
#
_entry.id   AF-A0A6B3I0D2-F1
#
_cell.length_a   1.000
_cell.length_b   1.000
_cell.length_c   1.000
_cell.angle_alpha   90.00
_cell.angle_beta   90.00
_cell.angle_gamma   90.00
#
_symmetry.space_group_name_H-M   'P 1'
#
loop_
_entity.id
_entity.type
_entity.pdbx_description
1 polymer ?
#
loop_
_entity_poly.entity_id
_entity_poly.type
_entity_poly.pdbx_seq_one_letter_code
_entity_poly.pdbx_strand_id
1 'polypeptide(L)'
;MLNRFRTPAAFLLGAVLLVGVAPLVLSDFRLGLLAKYLCYGIVAVGVSLAWGRGGLLVLGQGVFFGLGGYAMAMHLKLADAAATGQPLPDFMQLYGTEGGLPWWWQPFANPAFALAMTVLLPMAVAALL
;
A
#
# COMPACT_ATOMS: atom_id res chain seq x y z
N MET A 1 41.51 1.86 10.10
CA MET A 1 41.27 3.28 10.47
C MET A 1 40.70 4.14 9.33
N LEU A 2 41.02 3.91 8.03
CA LEU A 2 40.48 4.71 6.91
C LEU A 2 38.95 4.66 6.71
N ASN A 3 38.28 3.59 7.14
CA ASN A 3 36.85 3.39 6.84
C ASN A 3 35.90 4.34 7.60
N ARG A 4 36.36 4.96 8.69
CA ARG A 4 35.54 5.89 9.52
C ARG A 4 35.24 7.22 8.83
N PHE A 5 36.12 7.65 7.93
CA PHE A 5 35.98 8.94 7.25
C PHE A 5 35.26 8.84 5.90
N ARG A 6 35.03 7.64 5.37
CA ARG A 6 34.37 7.45 4.06
C ARG A 6 32.94 7.96 4.05
N THR A 7 32.15 7.67 5.08
CA THR A 7 30.77 8.13 5.20
C THR A 7 30.64 9.65 5.31
N PRO A 8 31.31 10.35 6.24
CA PRO A 8 31.22 11.81 6.30
C PRO A 8 31.78 12.47 5.03
N ALA A 9 32.86 11.92 4.44
CA ALA A 9 33.37 12.43 3.16
C ALA A 9 32.35 12.28 2.02
N ALA A 10 31.60 11.17 1.96
CA ALA A 10 30.55 10.96 0.97
C ALA A 10 29.37 11.94 1.15
N PHE A 11 28.95 12.20 2.39
CA PHE A 11 27.91 13.20 2.67
C PHE A 11 28.35 14.62 2.29
N LEU A 12 29.59 14.98 2.63
CA LEU A 12 30.17 16.27 2.26
C LEU A 12 30.26 16.43 0.74
N LEU A 13 30.72 15.39 0.04
CA LEU A 13 30.76 15.38 -1.42
C LEU A 13 29.36 15.57 -2.02
N GLY A 14 28.37 14.83 -1.53
CA GLY A 14 26.98 14.97 -1.95
C GLY A 14 26.42 16.38 -1.72
N ALA A 15 26.70 16.99 -0.57
CA ALA A 15 26.29 18.35 -0.26
C ALA A 15 26.93 19.37 -1.22
N VAL A 16 28.23 19.25 -1.49
CA VAL A 16 28.94 20.13 -2.44
C VAL A 16 28.37 19.98 -3.85
N LEU A 17 28.08 18.75 -4.30
CA LEU A 17 27.52 18.51 -5.63
C LEU A 17 26.09 19.06 -5.76
N LEU A 18 25.24 18.84 -4.76
CA LEU A 18 23.82 19.23 -4.82
C LEU A 18 23.59 20.72 -4.55
N VAL A 19 24.33 21.33 -3.62
CA VAL A 19 24.11 22.72 -3.19
C VAL A 19 25.10 23.68 -3.86
N GLY A 20 26.33 23.23 -4.15
CA GLY A 20 27.34 24.05 -4.79
C GLY A 20 27.33 23.93 -6.31
N VAL A 21 27.48 22.72 -6.84
CA VAL A 21 27.68 22.50 -8.28
C VAL A 21 26.37 22.54 -9.06
N ALA A 22 25.32 21.89 -8.58
CA ALA A 22 24.06 21.79 -9.32
C ALA A 22 23.44 23.15 -9.69
N PRO A 23 23.40 24.17 -8.81
CA PRO A 23 22.88 25.50 -9.17
C PRO A 23 23.74 26.25 -10.20
N LEU A 24 25.04 25.94 -10.27
CA LEU A 24 25.98 26.61 -11.18
C LEU A 24 25.98 25.99 -12.59
N VAL A 25 25.57 24.73 -12.72
CA VAL A 25 25.69 23.95 -13.96
C VAL A 25 24.33 23.61 -14.59
N LEU A 26 23.25 23.55 -13.79
CA LEU A 26 21.90 23.23 -14.29
C LEU A 26 21.11 24.50 -14.61
N SER A 27 20.25 24.41 -15.62
CA SER A 27 19.22 25.43 -15.87
C SER A 27 18.10 25.37 -14.83
N ASP A 28 17.38 26.48 -14.63
CA ASP A 28 16.28 26.59 -13.65
C ASP A 28 15.25 25.47 -13.75
N PHE A 29 14.88 25.08 -14.98
CA PHE A 29 13.96 23.97 -15.22
C PHE A 29 14.52 22.64 -14.69
N ARG A 30 15.78 22.31 -15.01
CA ARG A 30 16.42 21.06 -14.58
C ARG A 30 16.69 21.06 -13.07
N LEU A 31 17.03 22.21 -12.51
CA LEU A 31 17.20 22.39 -11.08
C LEU A 31 15.86 22.18 -10.34
N GLY A 32 14.76 22.70 -10.87
CA GLY A 32 13.42 22.45 -10.35
C GLY A 32 13.00 20.97 -10.44
N LEU A 33 13.35 20.29 -11.53
CA LEU A 33 13.13 18.84 -11.66
C LEU A 33 13.99 18.05 -10.67
N LEU A 34 15.27 18.40 -10.52
CA LEU A 34 16.18 17.78 -9.55
C LEU A 34 15.62 17.90 -8.12
N ALA A 35 15.16 19.09 -7.72
CA ALA A 35 14.54 19.30 -6.42
C ALA A 35 13.30 18.39 -6.23
N LYS A 36 12.42 18.31 -7.23
CA LYS A 36 11.25 17.41 -7.20
C LYS A 36 11.66 15.94 -7.06
N TYR A 37 12.66 15.50 -7.82
CA TYR A 37 13.15 14.12 -7.76
C TYR A 37 13.80 13.79 -6.42
N LEU A 38 14.52 14.74 -5.80
CA LEU A 38 15.04 14.56 -4.44
C LEU A 38 13.91 14.40 -3.41
N CYS A 39 12.84 15.20 -3.51
CA CYS A 39 11.66 15.04 -2.65
C CYS A 39 11.03 13.64 -2.80
N TYR A 40 10.85 13.15 -4.03
CA TYR A 40 10.35 11.79 -4.25
C TYR A 40 11.34 10.72 -3.81
N GLY A 41 12.64 10.97 -3.95
CA GLY A 41 13.71 10.09 -3.49
C GLY A 41 13.68 9.89 -1.97
N ILE A 42 13.42 10.94 -1.19
CA ILE A 42 13.26 10.84 0.27
C ILE A 42 12.10 9.89 0.62
N VAL A 43 10.97 10.01 -0.06
CA VAL A 43 9.81 9.12 0.13
C VAL A 43 10.18 7.68 -0.23
N ALA A 44 10.84 7.46 -1.37
CA ALA A 44 11.26 6.12 -1.81
C ALA A 44 12.25 5.47 -0.83
N VAL A 45 13.22 6.23 -0.31
CA VAL A 45 14.15 5.75 0.72
C VAL A 45 13.40 5.45 2.02
N GLY A 46 12.48 6.31 2.44
CA GLY A 46 11.64 6.08 3.63
C GLY A 46 10.85 4.77 3.52
N VAL A 47 10.23 4.52 2.37
CA VAL A 47 9.52 3.26 2.08
C VAL A 47 10.48 2.07 2.07
N SER A 48 11.64 2.19 1.44
CA SER A 48 12.66 1.13 1.41
C SER A 48 13.16 0.77 2.81
N LEU A 49 13.35 1.77 3.69
CA LEU A 49 13.72 1.54 5.08
C LEU A 49 12.57 0.93 5.88
N ALA A 50 11.33 1.41 5.70
CA ALA A 50 10.15 0.87 6.38
C ALA A 50 9.89 -0.60 6.02
N TRP A 51 10.01 -0.98 4.74
CA TRP A 51 9.81 -2.35 4.28
C TRP A 51 11.03 -3.26 4.53
N GLY A 52 12.25 -2.74 4.39
CA GLY A 52 13.47 -3.54 4.50
C GLY A 52 13.98 -3.72 5.93
N ARG A 53 13.91 -2.66 6.76
CA ARG A 53 14.39 -2.67 8.16
C ARG A 53 13.30 -2.43 9.20
N GLY A 54 12.22 -1.76 8.82
CA GLY A 54 11.11 -1.42 9.71
C GLY A 54 10.08 -2.52 9.91
N GLY A 55 10.16 -3.62 9.14
CA GLY A 55 9.25 -4.76 9.28
C GLY A 55 7.78 -4.45 8.93
N LEU A 56 7.47 -3.29 8.35
CA LEU A 56 6.15 -3.03 7.78
C LEU A 56 5.96 -3.97 6.60
N LEU A 57 5.17 -5.04 6.84
CA LEU A 57 4.67 -6.04 5.91
C LEU A 57 5.49 -6.11 4.62
N VAL A 58 6.49 -7.01 4.60
CA VAL A 58 7.15 -7.45 3.34
C VAL A 58 6.05 -7.59 2.30
N LEU A 59 6.21 -7.07 1.07
CA LEU A 59 5.16 -7.02 0.04
C LEU A 59 4.28 -8.30 -0.06
N GLY A 60 4.84 -9.48 0.23
CA GLY A 60 4.12 -10.76 0.35
C GLY A 60 3.11 -10.89 1.52
N GLN A 61 3.28 -10.19 2.64
CA GLN A 61 2.31 -10.13 3.74
C GLN A 61 1.11 -9.20 3.44
N GLY A 62 1.27 -8.27 2.49
CA GLY A 62 0.20 -7.40 2.03
C GLY A 62 -0.99 -8.16 1.42
N VAL A 63 -0.73 -9.32 0.81
CA VAL A 63 -1.80 -10.18 0.26
C VAL A 63 -2.70 -10.72 1.36
N PHE A 64 -2.14 -11.13 2.50
CA PHE A 64 -2.88 -11.68 3.63
C PHE A 64 -3.71 -10.59 4.32
N PHE A 65 -3.13 -9.40 4.49
CA PHE A 65 -3.87 -8.24 4.95
C PHE A 65 -5.04 -7.88 4.01
N GLY A 66 -4.77 -7.89 2.69
CA GLY A 66 -5.78 -7.64 1.66
C GLY A 66 -6.92 -8.66 1.69
N LEU A 67 -6.62 -9.94 1.87
CA LEU A 67 -7.62 -11.01 2.01
C LEU A 67 -8.51 -10.81 3.24
N GLY A 68 -7.92 -10.44 4.38
CA GLY A 68 -8.67 -10.16 5.61
C GLY A 68 -9.54 -8.91 5.47
N GLY A 69 -8.98 -7.83 4.91
CA GLY A 69 -9.72 -6.60 4.63
C GLY A 69 -10.87 -6.82 3.65
N TYR A 70 -10.67 -7.65 2.62
CA TYR A 70 -11.72 -8.00 1.66
C TYR A 70 -12.87 -8.76 2.30
N ALA A 71 -12.57 -9.71 3.21
CA ALA A 71 -13.59 -10.43 3.98
C ALA A 71 -14.52 -9.48 4.77
N MET A 72 -13.95 -8.49 5.45
CA MET A 72 -14.75 -7.47 6.15
C MET A 72 -15.46 -6.51 5.17
N ALA A 73 -14.81 -6.13 4.07
CA ALA A 73 -15.40 -5.25 3.07
C ALA A 73 -16.66 -5.86 2.43
N MET A 74 -16.69 -7.18 2.21
CA MET A 74 -17.90 -7.88 1.75
C MET A 74 -19.07 -7.68 2.72
N HIS A 75 -18.83 -7.86 4.01
CA HIS A 75 -19.85 -7.64 5.04
C HIS A 75 -20.35 -6.20 5.05
N LEU A 76 -19.42 -5.23 5.09
CA LEU A 76 -19.78 -3.81 5.11
C LEU A 76 -20.57 -3.40 3.88
N LYS A 77 -20.22 -3.93 2.69
CA LYS A 77 -20.94 -3.62 1.46
C LYS A 77 -22.34 -4.25 1.40
N LEU A 78 -22.52 -5.44 1.98
CA LEU A 78 -23.84 -6.04 2.15
C LEU A 78 -24.68 -5.27 3.18
N ALA A 79 -24.08 -4.83 4.28
CA ALA A 79 -24.76 -4.02 5.29
C ALA A 79 -25.18 -2.65 4.75
N ASP A 80 -24.32 -2.00 3.96
CA ASP A 80 -24.57 -0.73 3.26
C ASP A 80 -25.72 -0.85 2.25
N ALA A 81 -25.71 -1.91 1.43
CA ALA A 81 -26.80 -2.21 0.50
C ALA A 81 -28.13 -2.46 1.26
N ALA A 82 -28.09 -3.23 2.35
CA ALA A 82 -29.28 -3.48 3.17
C ALA A 82 -29.82 -2.19 3.84
N ALA A 83 -28.94 -1.32 4.32
CA ALA A 83 -29.32 -0.04 4.94
C ALA A 83 -29.93 0.96 3.94
N THR A 84 -29.48 0.91 2.68
CA THR A 84 -29.98 1.76 1.60
C THR A 84 -31.13 1.13 0.80
N GLY A 85 -31.55 -0.09 1.15
CA GLY A 85 -32.62 -0.82 0.47
C GLY A 85 -32.24 -1.33 -0.92
N GLN A 86 -30.94 -1.36 -1.24
CA GLN A 86 -30.43 -1.84 -2.51
C GLN A 86 -30.27 -3.37 -2.50
N PRO A 87 -30.62 -4.07 -3.61
CA PRO A 87 -30.52 -5.53 -3.68
C PRO A 87 -29.07 -6.03 -3.82
N LEU A 88 -28.15 -5.17 -4.28
CA LEU A 88 -26.73 -5.49 -4.47
C LEU A 88 -25.84 -4.32 -4.03
N PRO A 89 -24.58 -4.58 -3.62
CA PRO A 89 -23.59 -3.53 -3.44
C PRO A 89 -23.43 -2.61 -4.67
N ASP A 90 -23.21 -1.32 -4.44
CA ASP A 90 -23.15 -0.31 -5.52
C ASP A 90 -22.18 -0.69 -6.65
N PHE A 91 -21.01 -1.23 -6.30
CA PHE A 91 -20.00 -1.59 -7.30
C PHE A 91 -20.44 -2.74 -8.20
N MET A 92 -21.32 -3.63 -7.74
CA MET A 92 -21.89 -4.70 -8.57
C MET A 92 -22.96 -4.13 -9.50
N GLN A 93 -23.74 -3.16 -9.03
CA GLN A 93 -24.77 -2.49 -9.83
C GLN A 93 -24.18 -1.77 -11.06
N LEU A 94 -22.95 -1.26 -10.96
CA LEU A 94 -22.22 -0.61 -12.07
C LEU A 94 -22.03 -1.53 -13.29
N TYR A 95 -22.04 -2.85 -13.11
CA TYR A 95 -21.84 -3.84 -14.18
C TYR A 95 -23.11 -4.61 -14.55
N GLY A 96 -24.27 -4.18 -14.04
CA GLY A 96 -25.57 -4.81 -14.25
C GLY A 96 -26.01 -5.69 -13.08
N THR A 97 -27.33 -5.88 -12.95
CA THR A 97 -27.96 -6.57 -11.81
C THR A 97 -28.46 -7.98 -12.13
N GLU A 98 -28.32 -8.42 -13.38
CA GLU A 98 -28.88 -9.69 -13.87
C GLU A 98 -28.28 -10.94 -13.21
N GLY A 99 -27.02 -10.86 -12.77
CA GLY A 99 -26.30 -11.98 -12.15
C GLY A 99 -26.65 -12.24 -10.68
N GLY A 100 -27.32 -11.29 -10.00
CA GLY A 100 -27.59 -11.37 -8.56
C GLY A 100 -26.33 -11.43 -7.69
N LEU A 101 -26.52 -11.65 -6.39
CA LEU A 101 -25.40 -11.80 -5.45
C LEU A 101 -24.76 -13.20 -5.58
N PRO A 102 -23.43 -13.30 -5.77
CA PRO A 102 -22.76 -14.59 -5.79
C PRO A 102 -22.99 -15.39 -4.51
N TRP A 103 -23.16 -16.71 -4.63
CA TRP A 103 -23.49 -17.55 -3.48
C TRP A 103 -22.43 -17.50 -2.37
N TRP A 104 -21.15 -17.35 -2.71
CA TRP A 104 -20.06 -17.24 -1.72
C TRP A 104 -20.01 -15.89 -0.98
N TRP A 105 -20.74 -14.87 -1.45
CA TRP A 105 -20.92 -13.61 -0.72
C TRP A 105 -21.99 -13.71 0.36
N GLN A 106 -23.01 -14.57 0.18
CA GLN A 106 -24.15 -14.67 1.09
C GLN A 106 -23.76 -14.90 2.57
N PRO A 107 -22.78 -15.76 2.91
CA PRO A 107 -22.37 -15.96 4.30
C PRO A 107 -21.83 -14.69 4.99
N PHE A 108 -21.28 -13.74 4.23
CA PHE A 108 -20.75 -12.48 4.75
C PHE A 108 -21.82 -11.49 5.20
N ALA A 109 -23.12 -11.79 4.98
CA ALA A 109 -24.20 -11.05 5.62
C ALA A 109 -24.15 -11.18 7.17
N ASN A 110 -23.60 -12.28 7.68
CA ASN A 110 -23.42 -12.48 9.13
C ASN A 110 -22.11 -11.83 9.61
N PRO A 111 -22.16 -10.88 10.57
CA PRO A 111 -20.96 -10.20 11.08
C PRO A 111 -19.97 -11.15 11.76
N ALA A 112 -20.46 -12.20 12.45
CA ALA A 112 -19.59 -13.18 13.11
C ALA A 112 -18.81 -14.01 12.08
N PHE A 113 -19.46 -14.39 10.98
CA PHE A 113 -18.79 -15.09 9.87
C PHE A 113 -17.73 -14.20 9.22
N ALA A 114 -18.04 -12.92 8.98
CA ALA A 114 -17.10 -11.97 8.39
C ALA A 114 -15.86 -11.74 9.28
N LEU A 115 -16.07 -11.57 10.60
CA LEU A 115 -14.97 -11.46 11.57
C LEU A 115 -14.10 -12.72 11.61
N ALA A 116 -14.73 -13.90 11.63
CA ALA A 116 -14.00 -15.16 11.58
C ALA A 116 -13.17 -15.26 10.29
N MET A 117 -13.76 -14.97 9.13
CA MET A 117 -13.06 -15.06 7.85
C MET A 117 -11.99 -14.00 7.64
N THR A 118 -12.09 -12.85 8.31
CA THR A 118 -11.02 -11.82 8.32
C THR A 118 -9.71 -12.40 8.87
N VAL A 119 -9.79 -13.38 9.77
CA VAL A 119 -8.63 -14.06 10.36
C VAL A 119 -8.34 -15.39 9.66
N LEU A 120 -9.38 -16.20 9.44
CA LEU A 120 -9.23 -17.56 8.91
C LEU A 120 -8.84 -17.58 7.43
N LEU A 121 -9.36 -16.67 6.60
CA LEU A 121 -9.07 -16.67 5.16
C LEU A 121 -7.58 -16.40 4.89
N PRO A 122 -6.96 -15.35 5.47
CA PRO A 122 -5.52 -15.14 5.30
C PRO A 122 -4.68 -16.29 5.88
N MET A 123 -5.06 -16.83 7.04
CA MET A 123 -4.35 -17.95 7.67
C MET A 123 -4.39 -19.22 6.81
N ALA A 124 -5.56 -19.56 6.26
CA ALA A 124 -5.71 -20.74 5.42
C ALA A 124 -4.88 -20.62 4.14
N VAL A 125 -4.91 -19.46 3.48
CA VAL A 125 -4.09 -19.21 2.29
C VAL A 125 -2.60 -19.24 2.65
N ALA A 126 -2.20 -18.65 3.77
CA ALA A 126 -0.81 -18.70 4.24
C ALA A 126 -0.33 -20.11 4.59
N ALA A 127 -1.22 -20.99 5.07
CA ALA A 127 -0.88 -22.37 5.38
C ALA A 127 -0.73 -23.26 4.12
N LEU A 128 -1.33 -22.86 3.00
CA LEU A 128 -1.29 -23.60 1.73
C LEU A 128 -0.13 -23.22 0.82
N LEU A 129 0.44 -22.02 0.99
CA LEU A 129 1.56 -21.47 0.21
C LEU A 129 2.91 -21.75 0.87
#